data_AF-A0A090AGH5-F1
#
_entry.id   AF-A0A090AGH5-F1
#
_cell.length_a   1.000
_cell.length_b   1.000
_cell.length_c   1.000
_cell.angle_alpha   90.00
_cell.angle_beta   90.00
_cell.angle_gamma   90.00
#
_symmetry.space_group_name_H-M   'P 1'
#
loop_
_entity.id
_entity.type
_entity.pdbx_description
1 polymer ?
#
loop_
_entity_poly.entity_id
_entity_poly.type
_entity_poly.pdbx_seq_one_letter_code
_entity_poly.pdbx_strand_id
1 'polypeptide(L)'
;MKKTSLSLVLALAATLTSSLVKAEYVWGVDAKNEVYFWNGISWQVVEGRLKHISVGADGTVWGVNNNDEVWFYNGNHQWTRIPGSLKQVDVGNQQQIWGVDANNQVFHWTGSSWQPVPGSLKHVSVGADGTVWGTNADNQIWQYNGQGWTQIPGALKQIDVGSAQHIWGTTANDHIYRWSGQFWQRIEGSLKYISVGAQGTVWGVDANDGVFIWTGSSWQPVQGSLKQVECADYPR
;
A
#
# COMPACT_ATOMS: atom_id res chain seq x y z
N MET A 1 -25.65 28.91 31.44
CA MET A 1 -24.18 28.87 31.17
C MET A 1 -23.83 27.46 30.75
N LYS A 2 -23.43 27.29 29.48
CA LYS A 2 -23.02 26.01 28.89
C LYS A 2 -21.66 25.62 29.44
N LYS A 3 -21.55 24.47 30.12
CA LYS A 3 -20.32 23.71 30.28
C LYS A 3 -20.55 22.34 29.66
N THR A 4 -20.52 22.28 28.34
CA THR A 4 -20.31 21.03 27.61
C THR A 4 -18.83 20.72 27.76
N SER A 5 -18.48 19.89 28.74
CA SER A 5 -17.09 19.55 29.04
C SER A 5 -16.50 18.71 27.92
N LEU A 6 -15.24 19.00 27.64
CA LEU A 6 -14.31 18.42 26.68
C LEU A 6 -14.03 16.91 26.87
N SER A 7 -14.91 16.18 27.55
CA SER A 7 -14.79 14.76 27.90
C SER A 7 -15.47 13.82 26.90
N LEU A 8 -16.28 14.34 25.98
CA LEU A 8 -16.97 13.52 24.97
C LEU A 8 -16.12 13.26 23.71
N VAL A 9 -15.12 14.10 23.43
CA VAL A 9 -14.25 13.95 22.24
C VAL A 9 -13.11 12.94 22.47
N LEU A 10 -12.63 12.79 23.72
CA LEU A 10 -11.64 11.74 24.06
C LEU A 10 -12.27 10.35 24.21
N ALA A 11 -13.57 10.26 24.51
CA ALA A 11 -14.27 8.98 24.71
C ALA A 11 -14.60 8.25 23.39
N LEU A 12 -14.62 8.96 22.25
CA LEU A 12 -14.82 8.35 20.94
C LEU A 12 -13.55 7.66 20.40
N ALA A 13 -12.37 8.05 20.90
CA ALA A 13 -11.12 7.37 20.59
C ALA A 13 -10.88 6.12 21.47
N ALA A 14 -11.56 6.02 22.62
CA ALA A 14 -11.32 4.99 23.63
C ALA A 14 -12.39 3.87 23.69
N THR A 15 -13.37 3.86 22.79
CA THR A 15 -14.38 2.77 22.67
C THR A 15 -14.09 1.77 21.55
N LEU A 16 -12.85 1.71 21.07
CA LEU A 16 -12.30 0.60 20.29
C LEU A 16 -11.44 -0.32 21.18
N THR A 17 -12.00 -0.83 22.27
CA THR A 17 -11.47 -2.05 22.89
C THR A 17 -12.56 -3.11 22.95
N SER A 18 -12.64 -3.93 21.90
CA SER A 18 -12.95 -5.37 22.06
C SER A 18 -12.80 -6.13 20.74
N SER A 19 -11.73 -6.96 20.71
CA SER A 19 -11.59 -8.26 20.03
C SER A 19 -10.48 -8.46 18.99
N LEU A 20 -9.76 -7.43 18.53
CA LEU A 20 -8.63 -7.61 17.60
C LEU A 20 -7.56 -6.54 17.79
N VAL A 21 -6.49 -6.84 18.53
CA VAL A 21 -5.19 -6.29 18.11
C VAL A 21 -4.83 -7.13 16.88
N LYS A 22 -5.36 -6.79 15.70
CA LYS A 22 -4.74 -7.24 14.46
C LYS A 22 -3.35 -6.63 14.51
N ALA A 23 -2.30 -7.43 14.33
CA ALA A 23 -1.02 -6.85 13.98
C ALA A 23 -1.25 -6.15 12.62
N GLU A 24 -1.42 -4.84 12.67
CA GLU A 24 -1.50 -3.98 11.50
C GLU A 24 -0.10 -3.44 11.28
N TYR A 25 0.48 -3.78 10.14
CA TYR A 25 1.74 -3.21 9.71
C TYR A 25 1.43 -2.00 8.86
N VAL A 26 1.81 -0.80 9.30
CA VAL A 26 1.62 0.41 8.51
C VAL A 26 2.93 1.15 8.39
N TRP A 27 3.34 1.38 7.15
CA TRP A 27 4.59 2.03 6.77
C TRP A 27 4.30 3.17 5.82
N GLY A 28 5.23 4.09 5.68
CA GLY A 28 5.12 5.12 4.67
C GLY A 28 6.38 5.92 4.50
N VAL A 29 6.38 6.75 3.47
CA VAL A 29 7.46 7.69 3.19
C VAL A 29 6.90 9.09 2.98
N ASP A 30 7.65 10.09 3.41
CA ASP A 30 7.27 11.50 3.23
C ASP A 30 7.84 12.10 1.93
N ALA A 31 7.55 13.38 1.69
CA ALA A 31 8.05 14.14 0.55
C ALA A 31 9.59 14.19 0.47
N LYS A 32 10.29 14.01 1.60
CA LYS A 32 11.75 14.01 1.71
C LYS A 32 12.37 12.61 1.65
N ASN A 33 11.55 11.58 1.38
CA ASN A 33 11.95 10.17 1.39
C ASN A 33 12.31 9.63 2.78
N GLU A 34 11.93 10.30 3.87
CA GLU A 34 12.09 9.75 5.22
C GLU A 34 11.10 8.59 5.40
N VAL A 35 11.56 7.50 6.02
CA VAL A 35 10.76 6.28 6.21
C VAL A 35 10.12 6.32 7.60
N TYR A 36 8.84 5.95 7.67
CA TYR A 36 8.09 5.90 8.91
C TYR A 36 7.39 4.56 9.09
N PHE A 37 7.31 4.12 10.35
CA PHE A 37 6.51 3.00 10.81
C PHE A 37 5.48 3.49 11.83
N TRP A 38 4.22 3.10 11.71
CA TRP A 38 3.17 3.43 12.66
C TRP A 38 3.12 2.41 13.80
N ASN A 39 3.27 2.85 15.04
CA ASN A 39 3.23 1.97 16.21
C ASN A 39 1.84 1.84 16.87
N GLY A 40 0.77 2.32 16.21
CA GLY A 40 -0.58 2.40 16.77
C GLY A 40 -0.90 3.74 17.44
N ILE A 41 0.11 4.57 17.73
CA ILE A 41 -0.03 5.86 18.43
C ILE A 41 0.57 7.01 17.61
N SER A 42 1.76 6.82 17.06
CA SER A 42 2.47 7.84 16.29
C SER A 42 3.46 7.23 15.29
N TRP A 43 3.81 8.01 14.28
CA TRP A 43 4.84 7.67 13.30
C TRP A 43 6.22 7.68 13.96
N GLN A 44 6.91 6.56 13.86
CA GLN A 44 8.30 6.40 14.26
C GLN A 44 9.19 6.49 13.03
N VAL A 45 10.24 7.31 13.10
CA VAL A 45 11.24 7.39 12.03
C VAL A 45 12.05 6.09 12.01
N VAL A 46 12.18 5.51 10.82
CA VAL A 46 13.09 4.39 10.57
C VAL A 46 14.25 4.91 9.73
N GLU A 47 15.48 4.58 10.13
CA GLU A 47 16.67 5.03 9.41
C GLU A 47 16.64 4.52 7.96
N GLY A 48 17.07 5.35 7.02
CA GLY A 48 16.99 5.06 5.59
C GLY A 48 16.29 6.17 4.81
N ARG A 49 16.39 6.08 3.47
CA ARG A 49 15.73 6.99 2.53
C ARG A 49 15.12 6.20 1.37
N LEU A 50 13.81 6.16 1.28
CA LEU A 50 13.06 5.42 0.26
C LEU A 50 12.03 6.34 -0.39
N LYS A 51 11.86 6.19 -1.70
CA LYS A 51 10.83 6.93 -2.45
C LYS A 51 9.50 6.17 -2.52
N HIS A 52 9.55 4.86 -2.27
CA HIS A 52 8.42 3.95 -2.24
C HIS A 52 8.77 2.79 -1.30
N ILE A 53 7.83 2.40 -0.43
CA ILE A 53 7.93 1.29 0.51
C ILE A 53 6.73 0.36 0.33
N SER A 54 6.83 -0.91 0.72
CA SER A 54 5.72 -1.86 0.78
C SER A 54 5.91 -2.84 1.93
N VAL A 55 4.78 -3.30 2.49
CA VAL A 55 4.74 -4.23 3.61
C VAL A 55 3.72 -5.33 3.34
N GLY A 56 4.13 -6.58 3.57
CA GLY A 56 3.26 -7.76 3.43
C GLY A 56 2.55 -8.15 4.71
N ALA A 57 1.57 -9.04 4.56
CA ALA A 57 0.74 -9.53 5.67
C ALA A 57 1.53 -10.28 6.76
N ASP A 58 2.74 -10.76 6.44
CA ASP A 58 3.68 -11.39 7.39
C ASP A 58 4.69 -10.41 8.02
N GLY A 59 4.55 -9.11 7.74
CA GLY A 59 5.46 -8.06 8.21
C GLY A 59 6.73 -7.92 7.38
N THR A 60 6.87 -8.64 6.26
CA THR A 60 7.98 -8.43 5.32
C THR A 60 7.92 -7.03 4.73
N VAL A 61 9.00 -6.25 4.82
CA VAL A 61 9.04 -4.86 4.33
C VAL A 61 10.16 -4.68 3.30
N TRP A 62 9.80 -4.17 2.13
CA TRP A 62 10.73 -3.82 1.07
C TRP A 62 10.50 -2.39 0.64
N GLY A 63 11.48 -1.78 -0.01
CA GLY A 63 11.27 -0.50 -0.66
C GLY A 63 12.37 -0.18 -1.65
N VAL A 64 12.20 0.94 -2.34
CA VAL A 64 13.15 1.43 -3.33
C VAL A 64 13.52 2.89 -3.06
N ASN A 65 14.77 3.25 -3.35
CA ASN A 65 15.26 4.62 -3.17
C ASN A 65 15.25 5.43 -4.49
N ASN A 66 15.72 6.68 -4.45
CA ASN A 66 15.75 7.55 -5.63
C ASN A 66 16.61 7.01 -6.78
N ASN A 67 17.58 6.14 -6.50
CA ASN A 67 18.46 5.52 -7.49
C ASN A 67 17.90 4.19 -8.03
N ASP A 68 16.61 3.91 -7.78
CA ASP A 68 15.95 2.63 -8.11
C ASP A 68 16.59 1.42 -7.42
N GLU A 69 17.38 1.60 -6.36
CA GLU A 69 17.95 0.48 -5.61
C GLU A 69 16.91 -0.14 -4.70
N VAL A 70 16.88 -1.47 -4.65
CA VAL A 70 15.92 -2.23 -3.85
C VAL A 70 16.51 -2.58 -2.49
N TRP A 71 15.71 -2.41 -1.44
CA TRP A 71 16.11 -2.61 -0.04
C TRP A 71 15.09 -3.47 0.68
N PHE A 72 15.59 -4.46 1.42
CA PHE A 72 14.82 -5.31 2.33
C PHE A 72 15.10 -4.90 3.78
N TYR A 73 14.06 -4.71 4.58
CA TYR A 73 14.18 -4.40 6.00
C TYR A 73 14.40 -5.69 6.80
N ASN A 74 15.55 -5.81 7.47
CA ASN A 74 15.87 -7.00 8.27
C ASN A 74 15.63 -6.80 9.79
N GLY A 75 14.90 -5.74 10.17
CA GLY A 75 14.60 -5.38 11.56
C GLY A 75 15.61 -4.40 12.16
N ASN A 76 15.32 -3.89 13.37
CA ASN A 76 16.21 -3.03 14.15
C ASN A 76 16.80 -1.82 13.38
N HIS A 77 15.99 -1.19 12.53
CA HIS A 77 16.39 -0.01 11.73
C HIS A 77 17.48 -0.32 10.68
N GLN A 78 17.65 -1.58 10.27
CA GLN A 78 18.66 -2.00 9.30
C GLN A 78 18.03 -2.42 7.96
N TRP A 79 18.76 -2.13 6.89
CA TRP A 79 18.35 -2.44 5.51
C TRP A 79 19.44 -3.21 4.79
N THR A 80 19.04 -4.24 4.04
CA THR A 80 19.92 -5.02 3.18
C THR A 80 19.58 -4.71 1.72
N ARG A 81 20.59 -4.31 0.94
CA ARG A 81 20.41 -4.07 -0.49
C ARG A 81 20.17 -5.39 -1.22
N ILE A 82 19.10 -5.43 -2.02
CA ILE A 82 18.79 -6.56 -2.90
C ILE A 82 19.26 -6.22 -4.32
N PRO A 83 20.03 -7.09 -4.99
CA PRO A 83 20.44 -6.85 -6.37
C PRO A 83 19.22 -6.68 -7.30
N GLY A 84 19.25 -5.64 -8.14
CA GLY A 84 18.17 -5.26 -9.03
C GLY A 84 18.03 -3.75 -9.11
N SER A 85 17.19 -3.28 -10.03
CA SER A 85 16.84 -1.87 -10.16
C SER A 85 15.34 -1.75 -10.43
N LEU A 86 14.58 -1.21 -9.48
CA LEU A 86 13.14 -1.06 -9.55
C LEU A 86 12.73 0.34 -9.13
N LYS A 87 11.75 0.92 -9.82
CA LYS A 87 11.16 2.20 -9.42
C LYS A 87 10.02 2.06 -8.42
N GLN A 88 9.45 0.86 -8.31
CA GLN A 88 8.39 0.49 -7.39
C GLN A 88 8.48 -1.01 -7.08
N VAL A 89 8.20 -1.39 -5.84
CA VAL A 89 8.14 -2.78 -5.36
C VAL A 89 6.88 -2.96 -4.52
N ASP A 90 6.27 -4.14 -4.56
CA ASP A 90 5.14 -4.49 -3.72
C ASP A 90 5.31 -5.87 -3.08
N VAL A 91 4.79 -6.02 -1.86
CA VAL A 91 4.98 -7.18 -1.01
C VAL A 91 3.64 -7.63 -0.46
N GLY A 92 3.18 -8.81 -0.88
CA GLY A 92 2.03 -9.47 -0.27
C GLY A 92 2.45 -10.29 0.96
N ASN A 93 3.60 -10.96 0.86
CA ASN A 93 4.32 -11.68 1.93
C ASN A 93 5.74 -12.03 1.43
N GLN A 94 6.55 -12.71 2.24
CA GLN A 94 7.94 -13.08 1.89
C GLN A 94 8.08 -13.92 0.60
N GLN A 95 7.03 -14.58 0.14
CA GLN A 95 6.98 -15.39 -1.09
C GLN A 95 6.32 -14.66 -2.26
N GLN A 96 5.70 -13.51 -2.01
CA GLN A 96 4.89 -12.77 -2.98
C GLN A 96 5.43 -11.35 -3.07
N ILE A 97 6.48 -11.16 -3.88
CA ILE A 97 7.14 -9.87 -4.06
C ILE A 97 7.25 -9.58 -5.56
N TRP A 98 6.70 -8.45 -5.95
CA TRP A 98 6.64 -7.99 -7.34
C TRP A 98 7.19 -6.58 -7.45
N GLY A 99 7.55 -6.16 -8.66
CA GLY A 99 7.95 -4.79 -8.88
C GLY A 99 8.06 -4.43 -10.34
N VAL A 100 8.28 -3.15 -10.59
CA VAL A 100 8.51 -2.62 -11.94
C VAL A 100 9.73 -1.73 -11.98
N ASP A 101 10.43 -1.76 -13.10
CA ASP A 101 11.60 -0.91 -13.33
C ASP A 101 11.26 0.43 -14.00
N ALA A 102 12.29 1.25 -14.22
CA ALA A 102 12.17 2.54 -14.91
C ALA A 102 11.51 2.42 -16.30
N ASN A 103 11.71 1.30 -17.00
CA ASN A 103 11.19 1.01 -18.33
C ASN A 103 9.80 0.36 -18.34
N ASN A 104 9.12 0.29 -17.18
CA ASN A 104 7.85 -0.40 -16.99
C ASN A 104 7.93 -1.93 -17.19
N GLN A 105 9.10 -2.54 -17.13
CA GLN A 105 9.24 -3.99 -17.16
C GLN A 105 8.83 -4.56 -15.81
N VAL A 106 8.07 -5.66 -15.82
CA VAL A 106 7.53 -6.28 -14.60
C VAL A 106 8.43 -7.42 -14.15
N PHE A 107 8.66 -7.53 -12.85
CA PHE A 107 9.48 -8.57 -12.25
C PHE A 107 8.78 -9.22 -11.06
N HIS A 108 9.03 -10.51 -10.87
CA HIS A 108 8.65 -11.29 -9.70
C HIS A 108 9.91 -11.83 -9.02
N TRP A 109 9.98 -11.70 -7.70
CA TRP A 109 11.11 -12.21 -6.91
C TRP A 109 10.94 -13.71 -6.62
N THR A 110 11.95 -14.51 -6.91
CA THR A 110 11.92 -15.98 -6.71
C THR A 110 12.45 -16.45 -5.36
N GLY A 111 12.79 -15.53 -4.46
CA GLY A 111 13.57 -15.82 -3.25
C GLY A 111 15.08 -15.62 -3.44
N SER A 112 15.58 -15.60 -4.68
CA SER A 112 17.00 -15.43 -4.98
C SER A 112 17.30 -14.47 -6.13
N SER A 113 16.36 -14.27 -7.05
CA SER A 113 16.53 -13.41 -8.21
C SER A 113 15.21 -12.83 -8.71
N TRP A 114 15.28 -11.68 -9.38
CA TRP A 114 14.18 -11.11 -10.14
C TRP A 114 14.00 -11.86 -11.46
N GLN A 115 12.80 -12.39 -11.69
CA GLN A 115 12.43 -12.99 -12.96
C GLN A 115 11.50 -12.05 -13.73
N PRO A 116 11.79 -11.76 -15.01
CA PRO A 116 10.94 -10.91 -15.82
C PRO A 116 9.61 -11.60 -16.11
N VAL A 117 8.52 -10.85 -16.00
CA VAL A 117 7.17 -11.29 -16.36
C VAL A 117 6.72 -10.49 -17.59
N PRO A 118 6.47 -11.12 -18.75
CA PRO A 118 6.09 -10.41 -19.96
C PRO A 118 4.88 -9.50 -19.75
N GLY A 119 5.03 -8.22 -20.07
CA GLY A 119 4.04 -7.17 -19.84
C GLY A 119 4.72 -5.82 -19.67
N SER A 120 3.93 -4.74 -19.66
CA SER A 120 4.43 -3.39 -19.41
C SER A 120 3.50 -2.66 -18.44
N LEU A 121 3.96 -2.46 -17.21
CA LEU A 121 3.20 -1.81 -16.14
C LEU A 121 4.02 -0.71 -15.49
N LYS A 122 3.38 0.40 -15.13
CA LYS A 122 4.01 1.47 -14.35
C LYS A 122 3.89 1.27 -12.85
N HIS A 123 2.98 0.40 -12.42
CA HIS A 123 2.72 0.04 -11.04
C HIS A 123 2.15 -1.38 -10.99
N VAL A 124 2.67 -2.22 -10.09
CA VAL A 124 2.20 -3.58 -9.83
C VAL A 124 1.98 -3.77 -8.33
N SER A 125 0.94 -4.50 -7.97
CA SER A 125 0.62 -4.85 -6.60
C SER A 125 0.22 -6.32 -6.48
N VAL A 126 0.57 -6.94 -5.35
CA VAL A 126 0.41 -8.35 -5.06
C VAL A 126 -0.16 -8.57 -3.66
N GLY A 127 -1.25 -9.33 -3.59
CA GLY A 127 -1.87 -9.73 -2.33
C GLY A 127 -1.16 -10.88 -1.63
N ALA A 128 -1.46 -11.06 -0.35
CA ALA A 128 -0.94 -12.17 0.45
C ALA A 128 -1.34 -13.56 -0.10
N ASP A 129 -2.42 -13.63 -0.89
CA ASP A 129 -2.90 -14.83 -1.56
C ASP A 129 -2.27 -15.06 -2.96
N GLY A 130 -1.33 -14.19 -3.36
CA GLY A 130 -0.68 -14.24 -4.68
C GLY A 130 -1.52 -13.63 -5.81
N THR A 131 -2.63 -12.96 -5.52
CA THR A 131 -3.37 -12.18 -6.51
C THR A 131 -2.53 -10.99 -6.97
N VAL A 132 -2.30 -10.83 -8.27
CA VAL A 132 -1.47 -9.75 -8.82
C VAL A 132 -2.24 -8.91 -9.81
N TRP A 133 -2.25 -7.60 -9.59
CA TRP A 133 -2.83 -6.62 -10.51
C TRP A 133 -1.84 -5.50 -10.76
N GLY A 134 -2.07 -4.72 -11.80
CA GLY A 134 -1.27 -3.52 -12.04
C GLY A 134 -1.91 -2.59 -13.04
N THR A 135 -1.26 -1.45 -13.22
CA THR A 135 -1.67 -0.43 -14.18
C THR A 135 -0.53 -0.10 -15.13
N ASN A 136 -0.84 0.18 -16.40
CA ASN A 136 0.16 0.58 -17.38
C ASN A 136 0.27 2.10 -17.53
N ALA A 137 1.13 2.57 -18.44
CA ALA A 137 1.35 3.99 -18.72
C ALA A 137 0.03 4.75 -18.96
N ASP A 138 -0.89 4.13 -19.71
CA ASP A 138 -2.19 4.68 -20.11
C ASP A 138 -3.29 4.54 -19.03
N ASN A 139 -2.92 4.15 -17.80
CA ASN A 139 -3.85 3.87 -16.69
C ASN A 139 -4.76 2.65 -16.92
N GLN A 140 -4.51 1.82 -17.93
CA GLN A 140 -5.29 0.59 -18.12
C GLN A 140 -4.94 -0.41 -17.03
N ILE A 141 -5.95 -1.17 -16.59
CA ILE A 141 -5.85 -2.11 -15.46
C ILE A 141 -5.65 -3.52 -15.99
N TRP A 142 -4.75 -4.27 -15.38
CA TRP A 142 -4.40 -5.62 -15.80
C TRP A 142 -4.32 -6.56 -14.59
N GLN A 143 -4.90 -7.74 -14.71
CA GLN A 143 -4.80 -8.83 -13.75
C GLN A 143 -3.90 -9.93 -14.31
N TYR A 144 -2.96 -10.43 -13.52
CA TYR A 144 -2.16 -11.60 -13.87
C TYR A 144 -2.95 -12.89 -13.61
N ASN A 145 -3.02 -13.78 -14.59
CA ASN A 145 -3.77 -15.05 -14.49
C ASN A 145 -2.85 -16.28 -14.30
N GLY A 146 -1.56 -16.06 -14.01
CA GLY A 146 -0.54 -17.11 -13.89
C GLY A 146 0.21 -17.40 -15.19
N GLN A 147 -0.33 -17.01 -16.35
CA GLN A 147 0.29 -17.17 -17.67
C GLN A 147 0.54 -15.84 -18.38
N GLY A 148 -0.30 -14.85 -18.14
CA GLY A 148 -0.20 -13.53 -18.75
C GLY A 148 -1.19 -12.54 -18.14
N TRP A 149 -1.30 -11.38 -18.77
CA TRP A 149 -2.14 -10.28 -18.30
C TRP A 149 -3.48 -10.26 -19.01
N THR A 150 -4.56 -10.19 -18.23
CA THR A 150 -5.92 -9.97 -18.72
C THR A 150 -6.35 -8.55 -18.37
N GLN A 151 -6.82 -7.81 -19.37
CA GLN A 151 -7.27 -6.43 -19.13
C GLN A 151 -8.58 -6.42 -18.34
N ILE A 152 -8.64 -5.56 -17.32
CA ILE A 152 -9.86 -5.31 -16.55
C ILE A 152 -10.41 -3.92 -16.94
N PRO A 153 -11.71 -3.79 -17.25
CA PRO A 153 -12.30 -2.52 -17.60
C PRO A 153 -12.13 -1.46 -16.50
N GLY A 154 -11.82 -0.22 -16.92
CA GLY A 154 -11.59 0.90 -16.03
C GLY A 154 -10.25 1.58 -16.29
N ALA A 155 -9.98 2.65 -15.55
CA ALA A 155 -8.72 3.37 -15.62
C ALA A 155 -8.27 3.82 -14.22
N LEU A 156 -7.09 3.37 -13.78
CA LEU A 156 -6.50 3.70 -12.48
C LEU A 156 -5.05 4.13 -12.69
N LYS A 157 -4.62 5.17 -11.95
CA LYS A 157 -3.21 5.58 -11.95
C LYS A 157 -2.36 4.71 -11.02
N GLN A 158 -2.98 4.14 -10.00
CA GLN A 158 -2.38 3.30 -8.97
C GLN A 158 -3.46 2.33 -8.45
N ILE A 159 -3.03 1.12 -8.12
CA ILE A 159 -3.88 0.02 -7.64
C ILE A 159 -3.10 -0.70 -6.54
N ASP A 160 -3.82 -1.15 -5.51
CA ASP A 160 -3.27 -1.98 -4.45
C ASP A 160 -4.16 -3.19 -4.16
N VAL A 161 -3.51 -4.30 -3.82
CA VAL A 161 -4.09 -5.64 -3.68
C VAL A 161 -3.64 -6.23 -2.36
N GLY A 162 -4.55 -6.36 -1.40
CA GLY A 162 -4.30 -7.15 -0.20
C GLY A 162 -4.62 -8.63 -0.41
N SER A 163 -5.66 -8.91 -1.20
CA SER A 163 -6.12 -10.26 -1.61
C SER A 163 -7.11 -10.14 -2.78
N ALA A 164 -7.55 -11.27 -3.33
CA ALA A 164 -8.59 -11.31 -4.36
C ALA A 164 -9.91 -10.62 -3.96
N GLN A 165 -10.19 -10.49 -2.65
CA GLN A 165 -11.40 -9.84 -2.12
C GLN A 165 -11.18 -8.37 -1.72
N HIS A 166 -9.92 -7.91 -1.73
CA HIS A 166 -9.53 -6.61 -1.21
C HIS A 166 -8.59 -5.93 -2.20
N ILE A 167 -9.19 -5.26 -3.18
CA ILE A 167 -8.50 -4.53 -4.25
C ILE A 167 -9.06 -3.12 -4.32
N TRP A 168 -8.17 -2.13 -4.23
CA TRP A 168 -8.51 -0.72 -4.24
C TRP A 168 -7.59 0.03 -5.19
N GLY A 169 -8.01 1.20 -5.65
CA GLY A 169 -7.15 2.03 -6.48
C GLY A 169 -7.64 3.45 -6.61
N THR A 170 -6.77 4.28 -7.17
CA THR A 170 -7.03 5.70 -7.40
C THR A 170 -6.91 6.03 -8.88
N THR A 171 -7.71 6.98 -9.35
CA THR A 171 -7.64 7.48 -10.74
C THR A 171 -6.65 8.65 -10.85
N ALA A 172 -6.39 9.11 -12.09
CA ALA A 172 -5.60 10.32 -12.35
C ALA A 172 -6.14 11.59 -11.65
N ASN A 173 -7.44 11.63 -11.35
CA ASN A 173 -8.11 12.73 -10.65
C ASN A 173 -8.34 12.43 -9.16
N ASP A 174 -7.53 11.53 -8.57
CA ASP A 174 -7.58 11.14 -7.16
C ASP A 174 -8.90 10.50 -6.68
N HIS A 175 -9.82 10.21 -7.60
CA HIS A 175 -11.02 9.43 -7.28
C HIS A 175 -10.68 8.01 -6.83
N ILE A 176 -11.36 7.54 -5.78
CA ILE A 176 -11.10 6.26 -5.12
C ILE A 176 -12.10 5.21 -5.58
N TYR A 177 -11.62 4.01 -5.91
CA TYR A 177 -12.47 2.88 -6.28
C TYR A 177 -12.06 1.62 -5.56
N ARG A 178 -13.06 0.80 -5.22
CA ARG A 178 -12.91 -0.56 -4.69
C ARG A 178 -13.47 -1.56 -5.69
N TRP A 179 -12.78 -2.67 -5.91
CA TRP A 179 -13.30 -3.77 -6.72
C TRP A 179 -14.35 -4.57 -5.94
N SER A 180 -15.51 -4.82 -6.55
CA SER A 180 -16.60 -5.63 -5.95
C SER A 180 -16.51 -7.13 -6.29
N GLY A 181 -15.56 -7.53 -7.13
CA GLY A 181 -15.55 -8.85 -7.78
C GLY A 181 -16.11 -8.82 -9.21
N GLN A 182 -16.88 -7.79 -9.57
CA GLN A 182 -17.50 -7.65 -10.90
C GLN A 182 -17.34 -6.28 -11.53
N PHE A 183 -17.40 -5.22 -10.73
CA PHE A 183 -17.27 -3.83 -11.17
C PHE A 183 -16.57 -2.97 -10.13
N TRP A 184 -16.05 -1.82 -10.57
CA TRP A 184 -15.48 -0.80 -9.69
C TRP A 184 -16.59 -0.02 -9.01
N GLN A 185 -16.60 -0.03 -7.68
CA GLN A 185 -17.46 0.81 -6.86
C GLN A 185 -16.72 2.09 -6.48
N ARG A 186 -17.32 3.25 -6.78
CA ARG A 186 -16.78 4.54 -6.34
C ARG A 186 -16.91 4.67 -4.83
N ILE A 187 -15.82 5.10 -4.19
CA ILE A 187 -15.80 5.46 -2.77
C ILE A 187 -15.63 6.98 -2.68
N GLU A 188 -16.38 7.60 -1.78
CA GLU A 188 -16.31 9.04 -1.52
C GLU A 188 -14.95 9.43 -0.95
N GLY A 189 -14.52 10.66 -1.28
CA GLY A 189 -13.19 11.18 -0.98
C GLY A 189 -12.26 11.26 -2.19
N SER A 190 -11.05 11.72 -1.91
CA SER A 190 -9.99 11.97 -2.90
C SER A 190 -8.64 11.60 -2.31
N LEU A 191 -7.98 10.59 -2.86
CA LEU A 191 -6.66 10.13 -2.42
C LEU A 191 -5.75 10.00 -3.62
N LYS A 192 -4.50 10.43 -3.49
CA LYS A 192 -3.51 10.27 -4.54
C LYS A 192 -2.83 8.91 -4.52
N TYR A 193 -2.89 8.20 -3.39
CA TYR A 193 -2.33 6.88 -3.18
C TYR A 193 -3.18 6.14 -2.15
N ILE A 194 -3.42 4.84 -2.36
CA ILE A 194 -4.21 3.99 -1.47
C ILE A 194 -3.52 2.63 -1.29
N SER A 195 -3.68 2.05 -0.10
CA SER A 195 -3.19 0.73 0.27
C SER A 195 -4.27 -0.05 1.02
N VAL A 196 -4.29 -1.36 0.85
CA VAL A 196 -5.27 -2.29 1.41
C VAL A 196 -4.61 -3.60 1.85
N GLY A 197 -4.85 -4.00 3.09
CA GLY A 197 -4.42 -5.28 3.64
C GLY A 197 -5.30 -6.47 3.20
N ALA A 198 -4.76 -7.69 3.37
CA ALA A 198 -5.42 -8.96 3.05
C ALA A 198 -6.79 -9.16 3.71
N GLN A 199 -7.04 -8.55 4.87
CA GLN A 199 -8.28 -8.60 5.65
C GLN A 199 -9.06 -7.28 5.65
N GLY A 200 -8.73 -6.38 4.71
CA GLY A 200 -9.54 -5.22 4.38
C GLY A 200 -9.27 -3.96 5.21
N THR A 201 -8.21 -3.90 6.01
CA THR A 201 -7.68 -2.61 6.51
C THR A 201 -7.26 -1.75 5.31
N VAL A 202 -7.62 -0.46 5.29
CA VAL A 202 -7.32 0.44 4.15
C VAL A 202 -6.80 1.77 4.65
N TRP A 203 -5.67 2.19 4.08
CA TRP A 203 -5.03 3.48 4.34
C TRP A 203 -4.82 4.23 3.03
N GLY A 204 -4.64 5.54 3.11
CA GLY A 204 -4.21 6.30 1.95
C GLY A 204 -3.78 7.71 2.29
N VAL A 205 -3.26 8.40 1.27
CA VAL A 205 -2.83 9.79 1.38
C VAL A 205 -3.46 10.65 0.30
N ASP A 206 -3.78 11.89 0.65
CA ASP A 206 -4.37 12.86 -0.28
C ASP A 206 -3.32 13.68 -1.05
N ALA A 207 -3.79 14.57 -1.91
CA ALA A 207 -2.92 15.45 -2.70
C ALA A 207 -1.94 16.28 -1.84
N ASN A 208 -2.33 16.63 -0.62
CA ASN A 208 -1.57 17.45 0.33
C ASN A 208 -0.71 16.64 1.31
N ASP A 209 -0.47 15.36 1.03
CA ASP A 209 0.24 14.42 1.92
C ASP A 209 -0.50 14.11 3.23
N GLY A 210 -1.78 14.49 3.37
CA GLY A 210 -2.59 14.14 4.53
C GLY A 210 -2.87 12.64 4.56
N VAL A 211 -2.69 12.01 5.73
CA VAL A 211 -2.88 10.56 5.91
C VAL A 211 -4.28 10.24 6.41
N PHE A 212 -4.90 9.19 5.86
CA PHE A 212 -6.24 8.76 6.24
C PHE A 212 -6.33 7.25 6.41
N ILE A 213 -7.18 6.82 7.35
CA ILE A 213 -7.61 5.42 7.52
C ILE A 213 -9.11 5.29 7.22
N TRP A 214 -9.49 4.20 6.57
CA TRP A 214 -10.89 3.88 6.29
C TRP A 214 -11.55 3.14 7.45
N THR A 215 -12.73 3.59 7.90
CA THR A 215 -13.47 2.96 9.01
C THR A 215 -14.51 1.93 8.58
N GLY A 216 -14.60 1.63 7.28
CA GLY A 216 -15.73 0.89 6.70
C GLY A 216 -16.84 1.79 6.16
N SER A 217 -16.88 3.07 6.58
CA SER A 217 -17.93 4.03 6.19
C SER A 217 -17.41 5.44 5.88
N SER A 218 -16.23 5.81 6.38
CA SER A 218 -15.67 7.15 6.22
C SER A 218 -14.15 7.13 6.34
N TRP A 219 -13.51 8.17 5.80
CA TRP A 219 -12.09 8.44 6.00
C TRP A 219 -11.89 9.23 7.29
N GLN A 220 -10.98 8.76 8.15
CA GLN A 220 -10.56 9.47 9.35
C GLN A 220 -9.11 9.94 9.17
N PRO A 221 -8.82 11.22 9.46
CA PRO A 221 -7.46 11.73 9.37
C PRO A 221 -6.58 11.11 10.46
N VAL A 222 -5.35 10.77 10.08
CA VAL A 222 -4.29 10.32 10.98
C VAL A 222 -3.20 11.39 10.97
N GLN A 223 -2.73 11.78 12.15
CA GLN A 223 -1.66 12.79 12.25
C GLN A 223 -0.41 12.30 11.52
N GLY A 224 0.10 13.09 10.59
CA GLY A 224 1.28 12.75 9.78
C GLY A 224 1.21 13.48 8.44
N SER A 225 2.33 13.46 7.71
CA SER A 225 2.42 13.99 6.34
C SER A 225 3.24 13.00 5.52
N LEU A 226 2.58 12.20 4.70
CA LEU A 226 3.22 11.15 3.89
C LEU A 226 2.82 11.30 2.43
N LYS A 227 3.78 11.11 1.53
CA LYS A 227 3.47 11.06 0.08
C LYS A 227 2.98 9.70 -0.38
N GLN A 228 3.24 8.67 0.42
CA GLN A 228 2.85 7.29 0.19
C GLN A 228 2.75 6.55 1.53
N VAL A 229 1.73 5.70 1.67
CA VAL A 229 1.47 4.87 2.84
C VAL A 229 1.11 3.47 2.37
N GLU A 230 1.54 2.46 3.12
CA GLU A 230 1.21 1.05 2.92
C GLU A 230 0.73 0.42 4.20
N CYS A 231 -0.26 -0.45 4.09
CA CYS A 231 -0.82 -1.20 5.18
C CYS A 231 -0.94 -2.68 4.82
N ALA A 232 -0.70 -3.53 5.80
CA ALA A 232 -0.98 -4.95 5.71
C ALA A 232 -1.54 -5.46 7.03
N ASP A 233 -2.37 -6.50 6.95
CA ASP A 233 -2.98 -7.17 8.07
C ASP A 233 -2.97 -8.69 7.88
N TYR A 234 -2.87 -9.40 9.00
CA TYR A 234 -2.64 -10.85 9.01
C TYR A 234 -3.93 -11.63 8.74
N PRO A 235 -3.94 -12.61 7.80
CA PRO A 235 -5.04 -13.55 7.68
C PRO A 235 -5.03 -14.53 8.86
N ARG A 236 -6.10 -14.53 9.65
CA ARG A 236 -6.30 -15.48 10.75
C ARG A 236 -6.41 -16.91 10.25
#